data_AF-A0A528N4X1-F1
#
_entry.id   AF-A0A528N4X1-F1
#
_cell.length_a   1.000
_cell.length_b   1.000
_cell.length_c   1.000
_cell.angle_alpha   90.00
_cell.angle_beta   90.00
_cell.angle_gamma   90.00
#
_symmetry.space_group_name_H-M   'P 1'
#
loop_
_entity.id
_entity.type
_entity.pdbx_description
1 polymer ?
#
loop_
_entity_poly.entity_id
_entity_poly.type
_entity_poly.pdbx_seq_one_letter_code
_entity_poly.pdbx_strand_id
1 'polypeptide(L)'
;LEPGARLVEGWIDEVVAHTARQTMPARFSRARGSRVPFLSRVFSGNRALAEGLVISKRQAAALSKNARSAEAIARGLATKRLDAEIWVAPVK
;
A
#
# COMPACT_ATOMS: atom_id res chain seq x y z
N LEU A 1 -2.23 1.64 5.88
CA LEU A 1 -1.18 2.65 5.60
C LEU A 1 -0.26 2.68 6.81
N GLU A 2 1.04 2.96 6.63
CA GLU A 2 1.90 3.22 7.79
C GLU A 2 1.55 4.57 8.45
N PRO A 3 1.63 4.68 9.78
CA PRO A 3 1.42 5.94 10.47
C PRO A 3 2.38 7.02 9.94
N GLY A 4 1.85 8.17 9.54
CA GLY A 4 2.64 9.27 8.96
C GLY A 4 2.77 9.25 7.44
N ALA A 5 2.22 8.24 6.74
CA ALA A 5 2.12 8.27 5.29
C ALA A 5 1.04 9.26 4.82
N ARG A 6 1.28 9.94 3.69
CA ARG A 6 0.32 10.87 3.08
C ARG A 6 -0.01 10.42 1.66
N LEU A 7 -1.28 10.38 1.31
CA LEU A 7 -1.73 10.09 -0.05
C LEU A 7 -1.66 11.35 -0.91
N VAL A 8 -1.30 11.21 -2.18
CA VAL A 8 -1.27 12.32 -3.13
C VAL A 8 -2.71 12.72 -3.51
N GLU A 9 -2.91 13.98 -3.87
CA GLU A 9 -4.20 14.47 -4.37
C GLU A 9 -4.73 13.62 -5.53
N GLY A 10 -6.05 13.43 -5.62
CA GLY A 10 -6.68 12.58 -6.64
C GLY A 10 -6.62 11.07 -6.37
N TRP A 11 -6.04 10.63 -5.23
CA TRP A 11 -5.95 9.20 -4.91
C TRP A 11 -7.31 8.49 -4.85
N ILE A 12 -8.38 9.20 -4.49
CA ILE A 12 -9.73 8.62 -4.35
C ILE A 12 -10.24 8.16 -5.71
N ASP A 13 -10.15 9.03 -6.73
CA ASP A 13 -10.65 8.75 -8.08
C ASP A 13 -9.94 7.54 -8.68
N GLU A 14 -8.62 7.45 -8.49
CA GLU A 14 -7.81 6.32 -8.93
C GLU A 14 -8.17 5.02 -8.21
N VAL A 15 -8.43 5.07 -6.90
CA VAL A 15 -8.90 3.90 -6.14
C VAL A 15 -10.29 3.47 -6.59
N VAL A 16 -11.21 4.41 -6.83
CA VAL A 16 -12.55 4.12 -7.34
C VAL A 16 -12.46 3.51 -8.74
N ALA A 17 -11.67 4.10 -9.64
CA ALA A 17 -11.44 3.59 -10.99
C ALA A 17 -10.83 2.17 -10.97
N HIS A 18 -9.85 1.92 -10.10
CA HIS A 18 -9.28 0.58 -9.95
C HIS A 18 -10.27 -0.41 -9.38
N THR A 19 -10.99 -0.07 -8.30
CA THR A 19 -11.97 -0.98 -7.69
C THR A 19 -13.16 -1.28 -8.59
N ALA A 20 -13.55 -0.34 -9.46
CA ALA A 20 -14.57 -0.55 -10.49
C ALA A 20 -14.09 -1.49 -11.61
N ARG A 21 -12.81 -1.42 -11.99
CA ARG A 21 -12.23 -2.24 -13.09
C ARG A 21 -11.68 -3.59 -12.61
N GLN A 22 -11.15 -3.65 -11.39
CA GLN A 22 -10.36 -4.76 -10.86
C GLN A 22 -10.60 -4.92 -9.36
N THR A 23 -11.15 -6.07 -8.96
CA THR A 23 -11.42 -6.44 -7.56
C THR A 23 -10.21 -7.05 -6.84
N MET A 24 -9.05 -7.04 -7.48
CA MET A 24 -7.82 -7.56 -6.88
C MET A 24 -7.19 -6.55 -5.90
N PRO A 25 -6.51 -7.02 -4.84
CA PRO A 25 -5.75 -6.16 -3.95
C PRO A 25 -4.77 -5.26 -4.72
N ALA A 26 -4.55 -4.06 -4.21
CA ALA A 26 -3.65 -3.10 -4.84
C ALA A 26 -2.75 -2.39 -3.83
N ARG A 27 -1.62 -1.87 -4.30
CA ARG A 27 -0.70 -1.03 -3.52
C ARG A 27 -0.53 0.32 -4.21
N PHE A 28 -0.36 1.38 -3.45
CA PHE A 28 -0.11 2.70 -4.03
C PHE A 28 1.30 2.75 -4.62
N SER A 29 1.49 3.59 -5.63
CA SER A 29 2.81 3.86 -6.18
C SER A 29 3.53 4.90 -5.31
N ARG A 30 4.86 4.80 -5.15
CA ARG A 30 5.60 5.83 -4.39
C ARG A 30 5.67 7.13 -5.18
N ALA A 31 5.37 8.24 -4.52
CA ALA A 31 5.49 9.56 -5.09
C ALA A 31 6.93 9.81 -5.57
N ARG A 32 7.09 10.50 -6.72
CA ARG A 32 8.41 10.74 -7.33
C ARG A 32 9.39 11.44 -6.38
N GLY A 33 8.90 12.34 -5.52
CA GLY A 33 9.70 13.05 -4.51
C GLY A 33 10.03 12.22 -3.24
N SER A 34 9.33 11.11 -2.99
CA SER A 34 9.62 10.19 -1.87
C SER A 34 10.44 8.97 -2.31
N ARG A 35 11.03 9.00 -3.50
CA ARG A 35 11.93 7.95 -4.00
C ARG A 35 13.26 8.05 -3.26
N VAL A 36 13.34 7.42 -2.09
CA VAL A 36 14.64 7.16 -1.45
C VAL A 36 15.54 6.38 -2.42
N PRO A 37 16.87 6.66 -2.43
CA PRO A 37 17.82 5.94 -3.26
C PRO A 37 17.66 4.43 -3.09
N PHE A 38 17.83 3.70 -4.20
CA PHE A 38 17.63 2.25 -4.29
C PHE A 38 18.36 1.46 -3.19
N LEU A 39 19.47 1.98 -2.66
CA LEU A 39 20.27 1.35 -1.60
C LEU A 39 19.64 1.43 -0.20
N SER A 40 18.90 2.49 0.13
CA SER A 40 18.16 2.58 1.41
C SER A 40 17.00 1.58 1.47
N ARG A 41 16.56 1.05 0.32
CA ARG A 41 15.49 0.06 0.20
C ARG A 41 15.87 -1.30 0.78
N VAL A 42 17.15 -1.66 0.76
CA VAL A 42 17.66 -2.94 1.30
C VAL A 42 17.78 -2.87 2.83
N PHE A 43 18.15 -1.71 3.38
CA PHE A 43 18.29 -1.50 4.82
C PHE A 43 16.96 -1.20 5.55
N SER A 44 15.90 -0.83 4.83
CA SER A 44 14.63 -0.42 5.44
C SER A 44 13.75 -1.57 5.96
N GLY A 45 14.20 -2.82 5.84
CA GLY A 45 13.34 -3.98 6.08
C GLY A 45 12.20 -4.06 5.07
N ASN A 46 11.68 -5.27 4.86
CA ASN A 46 10.60 -5.54 3.91
C ASN A 46 9.25 -4.99 4.43
N ARG A 47 9.12 -3.66 4.52
CA ARG A 47 7.93 -2.94 4.98
C ARG A 47 6.81 -3.06 3.96
N ALA A 48 6.03 -4.12 4.08
CA ALA A 48 4.96 -4.42 3.12
C ALA A 48 3.82 -3.40 3.13
N LEU A 49 3.72 -2.57 4.18
CA LEU A 49 2.75 -1.48 4.31
C LEU A 49 3.27 -0.10 3.90
N ALA A 50 4.56 0.02 3.59
CA ALA A 50 5.18 1.30 3.23
C ALA A 50 4.53 1.91 1.98
N GLU A 51 4.16 1.08 1.01
CA GLU A 51 3.49 1.51 -0.23
C GLU A 51 1.96 1.58 -0.07
N GLY A 52 1.43 1.35 1.13
CA GLY A 52 -0.01 1.28 1.37
C GLY A 52 -0.69 0.08 0.71
N LEU A 53 -1.86 -0.30 1.22
CA LEU A 53 -2.63 -1.45 0.73
C LEU A 53 -4.08 -1.03 0.57
N VAL A 54 -4.64 -1.33 -0.60
CA VAL A 54 -6.06 -1.18 -0.94
C VAL A 54 -6.64 -2.58 -1.14
N ILE A 55 -7.62 -2.91 -0.32
CA ILE A 55 -8.36 -4.18 -0.37
C ILE A 55 -9.84 -3.91 -0.16
N SER A 56 -10.70 -4.77 -0.70
CA SER A 56 -12.13 -4.69 -0.42
C SER A 56 -12.42 -4.97 1.07
N LYS A 57 -13.53 -4.43 1.58
CA LYS A 57 -13.99 -4.67 2.95
C LYS A 57 -14.16 -6.17 3.25
N ARG A 58 -14.64 -6.96 2.27
CA ARG A 58 -14.78 -8.41 2.38
C ARG A 58 -13.43 -9.10 2.53
N GLN A 59 -12.44 -8.73 1.72
CA GLN A 59 -11.07 -9.26 1.85
C GLN A 59 -10.45 -8.88 3.19
N ALA A 60 -10.63 -7.64 3.64
CA ALA A 60 -10.14 -7.18 4.94
C ALA A 60 -10.71 -8.04 6.08
N ALA A 61 -12.03 -8.27 6.09
CA ALA A 61 -12.69 -9.08 7.11
C ALA A 61 -12.31 -10.57 7.06
N ALA A 62 -12.00 -11.11 5.88
CA ALA A 62 -11.51 -12.49 5.76
C ALA A 62 -10.06 -12.63 6.23
N LEU A 63 -9.19 -11.69 5.86
CA LEU A 63 -7.76 -11.71 6.17
C LEU A 63 -7.49 -11.39 7.63
N SER A 64 -8.31 -10.53 8.26
CA SER A 64 -8.16 -10.19 9.69
C SER A 64 -8.37 -11.39 10.62
N LYS A 65 -9.04 -12.45 10.16
CA LYS A 65 -9.25 -13.67 10.97
C LYS A 65 -7.99 -14.49 11.14
N ASN A 66 -7.11 -14.49 10.13
CA ASN A 66 -5.93 -15.36 10.08
C ASN A 66 -4.62 -14.60 10.24
N ALA A 67 -4.62 -13.28 10.03
CA ALA A 67 -3.40 -12.48 10.08
C ALA A 67 -3.10 -11.99 11.50
N ARG A 68 -1.89 -12.29 11.98
CA ARG A 68 -1.37 -11.78 13.27
C ARG A 68 -1.12 -10.27 13.28
N SER A 69 -0.97 -9.63 12.11
CA SER A 69 -0.76 -8.18 12.01
C SER A 69 -1.16 -7.65 10.62
N ALA A 70 -1.40 -6.34 10.53
CA ALA A 70 -1.68 -5.67 9.25
C ALA A 70 -0.53 -5.83 8.23
N GLU A 71 0.71 -5.94 8.70
CA GLU A 71 1.86 -6.19 7.84
C GLU A 71 1.89 -7.64 7.32
N ALA A 72 1.43 -8.60 8.12
CA ALA A 72 1.23 -9.97 7.65
C ALA A 72 0.15 -10.05 6.56
N ILE A 73 -0.93 -9.26 6.69
CA ILE A 73 -1.94 -9.11 5.63
C ILE A 73 -1.29 -8.57 4.35
N ALA A 74 -0.50 -7.52 4.45
CA ALA A 74 0.12 -6.90 3.28
C ALA A 74 1.15 -7.79 2.58
N ARG A 75 1.91 -8.62 3.33
CA ARG A 75 2.91 -9.55 2.77
C ARG A 75 2.31 -10.70 1.97
N GLY A 76 1.17 -11.22 2.39
CA GLY A 76 0.56 -12.43 1.82
C GLY A 76 -0.31 -12.22 0.57
N LEU A 77 -0.45 -10.98 0.08
CA LEU A 77 -1.36 -10.64 -1.02
C LEU A 77 -0.61 -10.38 -2.33
N ALA A 78 -1.07 -11.04 -3.40
CA ALA A 78 -0.78 -10.61 -4.77
C ALA A 78 -1.47 -9.26 -5.00
N THR A 79 -0.68 -8.24 -5.30
CA THR A 79 -1.14 -6.85 -5.41
C THR A 79 -0.76 -6.25 -6.76
N LYS A 80 -1.64 -5.44 -7.33
CA LYS A 80 -1.32 -4.58 -8.48
C LYS A 80 -0.92 -3.19 -7.99
N ARG A 81 -0.04 -2.51 -8.73
CA ARG A 81 0.24 -1.09 -8.48
C ARG A 81 -0.90 -0.22 -9.00
N LEU A 82 -1.36 0.71 -8.16
CA LEU A 82 -2.25 1.79 -8.52
C LEU A 82 -1.47 2.95 -9.11
N ASP A 83 -2.10 3.69 -10.00
CA ASP A 83 -1.59 4.97 -10.50
C ASP A 83 -1.69 6.09 -9.44
N ALA A 84 -2.44 5.83 -8.36
CA ALA A 84 -2.45 6.66 -7.16
C ALA A 84 -1.09 6.64 -6.44
N GLU A 85 -0.56 7.82 -6.13
CA GLU A 85 0.72 8.00 -5.47
C GLU A 85 0.60 8.15 -3.93
N ILE A 86 1.63 7.69 -3.20
CA ILE A 86 1.78 7.82 -1.74
C ILE A 86 3.16 8.37 -1.36
N TRP A 87 3.16 9.33 -0.44
CA TRP A 87 4.32 9.73 0.34
C TRP A 87 4.47 8.77 1.53
N VAL A 88 5.51 7.96 1.48
CA VAL A 88 5.78 6.94 2.50
C VAL A 88 6.22 7.58 3.82
N ALA A 89 5.82 6.98 4.93
CA ALA A 89 6.27 7.41 6.25
C ALA A 89 7.81 7.36 6.37
N PRO A 90 8.45 8.40 6.95
CA PRO A 90 9.89 8.40 7.20
C PRO A 90 10.27 7.22 8.10
N VAL A 91 11.46 6.67 7.89
CA VAL A 91 12.02 5.64 8.79
C VAL A 91 12.27 6.31 10.15
N LYS A 92 11.75 5.71 11.22
CA LYS A 92 11.98 6.18 12.59
C LYS A 92 13.28 5.61 13.14
#